data_AF-A0A7Y9KCC5-F1
#
_entry.id   AF-A0A7Y9KCC5-F1
#
_cell.length_a   1.000
_cell.length_b   1.000
_cell.length_c   1.000
_cell.angle_alpha   90.00
_cell.angle_beta   90.00
_cell.angle_gamma   90.00
#
_symmetry.space_group_name_H-M   'P 1'
#
loop_
_entity.id
_entity.type
_entity.pdbx_description
1 polymer ?
#
loop_
_entity_poly.entity_id
_entity_poly.type
_entity_poly.pdbx_seq_one_letter_code
_entity_poly.pdbx_strand_id
1 'polypeptide(L)'
;MVDEVIARLEALAAVSGGQVELAPPLSGQEISSWATSVPDDFRALLERTSGFTVGGHPHVFDFNLPDNHVPVVNEYWPLQDESASWILHSDGSATTYYVDVDPESGAWGRVFSFWEEPYARLVAPDFLTWIDNLVTGVRLTLEAAQPGTDLRRAFSEWLYGADDSLSRHPLDVVEPLPVATARTSGDPRLAEVAAGLPDDAFLADLRTAAYPTEVPFARVVPIGEVVTYTRFHNGGFLAAALVPDL
;
A
#
# COMPACT_ATOMS: atom_id res chain seq x y z
N MET A 1 -14.09 3.81 -14.65
CA MET A 1 -12.83 3.14 -14.30
C MET A 1 -13.09 1.97 -13.37
N VAL A 2 -13.72 2.16 -12.20
CA VAL A 2 -14.06 1.05 -11.29
C VAL A 2 -14.86 -0.08 -11.95
N ASP A 3 -15.92 0.23 -12.71
CA ASP A 3 -16.74 -0.79 -13.39
C ASP A 3 -15.92 -1.66 -14.37
N GLU A 4 -14.92 -1.06 -15.02
CA GLU A 4 -14.04 -1.75 -15.95
C GLU A 4 -13.09 -2.70 -15.22
N VAL A 5 -12.50 -2.24 -14.11
CA VAL A 5 -11.64 -3.05 -13.24
C VAL A 5 -12.43 -4.26 -12.70
N ILE A 6 -13.65 -4.03 -12.21
CA ILE A 6 -14.55 -5.09 -11.71
C ILE A 6 -14.84 -6.10 -12.83
N ALA A 7 -15.30 -5.63 -13.99
CA ALA A 7 -15.64 -6.50 -15.11
C ALA A 7 -14.45 -7.34 -15.59
N ARG A 8 -13.23 -6.75 -15.60
CA ARG A 8 -12.01 -7.48 -15.93
C ARG A 8 -11.68 -8.54 -14.89
N LEU A 9 -11.78 -8.23 -13.61
CA LEU A 9 -11.51 -9.19 -12.54
C LEU A 9 -12.52 -10.35 -12.56
N GLU A 10 -13.80 -10.07 -12.75
CA GLU A 10 -14.86 -11.09 -12.91
C GLU A 10 -14.62 -11.98 -14.14
N ALA A 11 -14.21 -11.39 -15.27
CA ALA A 11 -13.87 -12.13 -16.47
C ALA A 11 -12.67 -13.06 -16.24
N LEU A 12 -11.63 -12.60 -15.54
CA LEU A 12 -10.45 -13.40 -15.20
C LEU A 12 -10.83 -14.57 -14.28
N ALA A 13 -11.64 -14.33 -13.25
CA ALA A 13 -12.15 -15.38 -12.37
C ALA A 13 -12.90 -16.46 -13.17
N ALA A 14 -13.78 -16.07 -14.08
CA ALA A 14 -14.58 -16.98 -14.90
C ALA A 14 -13.75 -17.88 -15.84
N VAL A 15 -12.63 -17.38 -16.37
CA VAL A 15 -11.78 -18.13 -17.32
C VAL A 15 -10.59 -18.85 -16.65
N SER A 16 -10.31 -18.55 -15.39
CA SER A 16 -9.12 -19.07 -14.68
C SER A 16 -9.17 -20.56 -14.33
N GLY A 17 -10.33 -21.21 -14.46
CA GLY A 17 -10.51 -22.59 -14.00
C GLY A 17 -10.38 -22.76 -12.47
N GLY A 18 -10.76 -21.73 -11.70
CA GLY A 18 -10.65 -21.72 -10.23
C GLY A 18 -9.27 -21.31 -9.71
N GLN A 19 -8.37 -20.84 -10.57
CA GLN A 19 -7.09 -20.30 -10.14
C GLN A 19 -7.18 -18.83 -9.69
N VAL A 20 -8.26 -18.14 -10.03
CA VAL A 20 -8.57 -16.80 -9.55
C VAL A 20 -9.96 -16.85 -8.92
N GLU A 21 -10.05 -16.53 -7.64
CA GLU A 21 -11.30 -16.58 -6.89
C GLU A 21 -11.61 -15.20 -6.30
N LEU A 22 -12.87 -14.78 -6.43
CA LEU A 22 -13.36 -13.55 -5.83
C LEU A 22 -13.85 -13.81 -4.41
N ALA A 23 -13.48 -12.94 -3.49
CA ALA A 23 -14.05 -12.95 -2.15
C ALA A 23 -15.51 -12.47 -2.19
N PRO A 24 -16.35 -12.89 -1.21
CA PRO A 24 -17.74 -12.45 -1.14
C PRO A 24 -17.88 -10.91 -1.13
N PRO A 25 -18.95 -10.36 -1.72
CA PRO A 25 -19.24 -8.94 -1.64
C PRO A 25 -19.60 -8.53 -0.20
N LEU A 26 -19.36 -7.27 0.13
CA LEU A 26 -19.80 -6.65 1.37
C LEU A 26 -21.12 -5.91 1.17
N SER A 27 -21.91 -5.83 2.23
CA SER A 27 -23.13 -5.03 2.17
C SER A 27 -22.82 -3.54 2.32
N GLY A 28 -23.60 -2.67 1.67
CA GLY A 28 -23.47 -1.23 1.87
C GLY A 28 -23.66 -0.79 3.33
N GLN A 29 -24.43 -1.56 4.13
CA GLN A 29 -24.57 -1.34 5.58
C GLN A 29 -23.28 -1.65 6.34
N GLU A 30 -22.63 -2.76 6.00
CA GLU A 30 -21.34 -3.15 6.59
C GLU A 30 -20.27 -2.10 6.27
N ILE A 31 -20.11 -1.73 5.00
CA ILE A 31 -19.15 -0.69 4.58
C ILE A 31 -19.41 0.64 5.29
N SER A 32 -20.68 1.02 5.50
CA SER A 32 -21.03 2.28 6.18
C SER A 32 -20.82 2.25 7.69
N SER A 33 -20.53 1.09 8.28
CA SER A 33 -20.22 0.94 9.70
C SER A 33 -18.74 1.08 10.01
N TRP A 34 -17.89 1.14 8.99
CA TRP A 34 -16.44 1.30 9.15
C TRP A 34 -16.10 2.65 9.76
N ALA A 35 -15.03 2.69 10.55
CA ALA A 35 -14.57 3.92 11.20
C ALA A 35 -14.12 4.99 10.18
N THR A 36 -13.61 4.52 9.04
CA THR A 36 -13.13 5.36 7.95
C THR A 36 -14.17 5.44 6.83
N SER A 37 -14.44 6.64 6.33
CA SER A 37 -15.29 6.84 5.16
C SER A 37 -14.65 6.22 3.92
N VAL A 38 -15.38 5.32 3.27
CA VAL A 38 -14.94 4.64 2.05
C VAL A 38 -15.35 5.45 0.81
N PRO A 39 -14.43 5.77 -0.11
CA PRO A 39 -14.74 6.45 -1.37
C PRO A 39 -15.76 5.66 -2.21
N ASP A 40 -16.64 6.37 -2.93
CA ASP A 40 -17.74 5.75 -3.71
C ASP A 40 -17.25 4.68 -4.69
N ASP A 41 -16.14 4.93 -5.38
CA ASP A 41 -15.58 3.94 -6.31
C ASP A 41 -15.09 2.68 -5.57
N PHE A 42 -14.49 2.83 -4.39
CA PHE A 42 -14.04 1.66 -3.64
C PHE A 42 -15.23 0.91 -3.00
N ARG A 43 -16.26 1.64 -2.55
CA ARG A 43 -17.53 1.05 -2.13
C ARG A 43 -18.16 0.23 -3.25
N ALA A 44 -18.19 0.74 -4.48
CA ALA A 44 -18.73 0.02 -5.64
C ALA A 44 -17.96 -1.28 -5.93
N LEU A 45 -16.63 -1.29 -5.73
CA LEU A 45 -15.82 -2.51 -5.79
C LEU A 45 -16.20 -3.49 -4.67
N LEU A 46 -16.23 -3.03 -3.41
CA LEU A 46 -16.52 -3.87 -2.24
C LEU A 46 -17.91 -4.52 -2.27
N GLU A 47 -18.91 -3.80 -2.81
CA GLU A 47 -20.26 -4.33 -3.00
C GLU A 47 -20.33 -5.43 -4.08
N ARG A 48 -19.27 -5.61 -4.86
CA ARG A 48 -19.12 -6.68 -5.85
C ARG A 48 -18.16 -7.78 -5.40
N THR A 49 -17.08 -7.40 -4.73
CA THR A 49 -16.11 -8.32 -4.16
C THR A 49 -15.25 -7.63 -3.10
N SER A 50 -15.03 -8.28 -1.95
CA SER A 50 -14.16 -7.75 -0.91
C SER A 50 -12.67 -8.00 -1.14
N GLY A 51 -12.29 -8.65 -2.24
CA GLY A 51 -10.93 -9.14 -2.44
C GLY A 51 -10.84 -10.25 -3.48
N PHE A 52 -9.64 -10.75 -3.73
CA PHE A 52 -9.44 -11.90 -4.62
C PHE A 52 -8.19 -12.70 -4.28
N THR A 53 -8.13 -13.93 -4.76
CA THR A 53 -6.98 -14.82 -4.62
C THR A 53 -6.40 -15.21 -5.97
N VAL A 54 -5.09 -15.51 -6.01
CA VAL A 54 -4.40 -15.96 -7.23
C VAL A 54 -3.58 -17.21 -6.93
N GLY A 55 -4.07 -18.38 -7.38
CA GLY A 55 -3.45 -19.69 -7.17
C GLY A 55 -3.39 -20.11 -5.68
N GLY A 56 -4.25 -19.52 -4.84
CA GLY A 56 -4.28 -19.74 -3.39
C GLY A 56 -3.23 -18.93 -2.60
N HIS A 57 -2.90 -19.36 -1.38
CA HIS A 57 -1.90 -18.69 -0.55
C HIS A 57 -0.49 -18.71 -1.20
N PRO A 58 0.28 -17.61 -1.11
CA PRO A 58 0.06 -16.45 -0.22
C PRO A 58 -0.69 -15.27 -0.85
N HIS A 59 -1.05 -15.32 -2.14
CA HIS A 59 -1.63 -14.17 -2.83
C HIS A 59 -3.13 -14.06 -2.57
N VAL A 60 -3.44 -13.59 -1.37
CA VAL A 60 -4.80 -13.28 -0.90
C VAL A 60 -4.90 -11.77 -0.69
N PHE A 61 -5.55 -11.10 -1.61
CA PHE A 61 -5.80 -9.66 -1.55
C PHE A 61 -7.17 -9.45 -0.89
N ASP A 62 -7.17 -9.24 0.43
CA ASP A 62 -8.37 -8.99 1.21
C ASP A 62 -8.43 -7.49 1.56
N PHE A 63 -9.44 -6.80 1.05
CA PHE A 63 -9.62 -5.37 1.28
C PHE A 63 -10.46 -5.08 2.54
N ASN A 64 -10.89 -6.12 3.25
CA ASN A 64 -11.64 -6.06 4.49
C ASN A 64 -10.91 -6.80 5.63
N LEU A 65 -9.57 -6.70 5.65
CA LEU A 65 -8.76 -7.34 6.68
C LEU A 65 -9.27 -6.99 8.09
N PRO A 66 -9.38 -7.97 9.01
CA PRO A 66 -9.80 -7.72 10.38
C PRO A 66 -9.00 -6.62 11.07
N ASP A 67 -7.71 -6.51 10.74
CA ASP A 67 -6.76 -5.51 11.23
C ASP A 67 -7.19 -4.06 10.91
N ASN A 68 -8.03 -3.84 9.91
CA ASN A 68 -8.58 -2.50 9.64
C ASN A 68 -9.69 -2.09 10.62
N HIS A 69 -10.22 -3.03 11.42
CA HIS A 69 -11.37 -2.82 12.31
C HIS A 69 -11.00 -2.86 13.78
N VAL A 70 -9.80 -3.33 14.10
CA VAL A 70 -9.28 -3.40 15.46
C VAL A 70 -7.99 -2.61 15.53
N PRO A 71 -7.72 -1.87 16.62
CA PRO A 71 -6.42 -1.27 16.83
C PRO A 71 -5.33 -2.33 16.75
N VAL A 72 -4.41 -2.15 15.80
CA VAL A 72 -3.37 -3.14 15.50
C VAL A 72 -2.19 -2.85 16.41
N VAL A 73 -2.17 -3.47 17.58
CA VAL A 73 -0.94 -3.58 18.39
C VAL A 73 -0.07 -4.68 17.77
N ASN A 74 0.42 -4.45 16.55
CA ASN A 74 1.37 -5.35 15.90
C ASN A 74 2.74 -4.67 15.88
N GLU A 75 3.75 -5.37 16.41
CA GLU A 75 5.16 -4.97 16.42
C GLU A 75 5.70 -4.71 15.00
N TYR A 76 5.02 -5.24 13.97
CA TYR A 76 5.35 -5.06 12.56
C TYR A 76 4.57 -3.92 11.86
N TRP A 77 3.77 -3.13 12.59
CA TRP A 77 3.02 -2.01 12.04
C TRP A 77 3.55 -0.65 12.52
N PRO A 78 4.49 -0.04 11.78
CA PRO A 78 5.16 1.17 12.23
C PRO A 78 4.34 2.45 11.99
N LEU A 79 3.02 2.43 11.82
CA LEU A 79 2.25 3.66 11.63
C LEU A 79 1.81 4.24 12.98
N GLN A 80 2.12 5.52 13.23
CA GLN A 80 1.79 6.18 14.50
C GLN A 80 0.28 6.46 14.66
N ASP A 81 -0.42 6.65 13.54
CA ASP A 81 -1.85 6.93 13.49
C ASP A 81 -2.53 5.85 12.64
N GLU A 82 -3.20 4.92 13.32
CA GLU A 82 -3.95 3.82 12.72
C GLU A 82 -5.15 4.32 11.91
N SER A 83 -5.74 5.46 12.29
CA SER A 83 -6.89 6.04 11.57
C SER A 83 -6.52 6.62 10.22
N ALA A 84 -5.23 6.85 9.99
CA ALA A 84 -4.72 7.46 8.77
C ALA A 84 -4.36 6.41 7.69
N SER A 85 -4.74 5.15 7.84
CA SER A 85 -4.41 4.10 6.85
C SER A 85 -5.50 3.06 6.69
N TRP A 86 -5.51 2.39 5.53
CA TRP A 86 -6.31 1.18 5.31
C TRP A 86 -5.48 0.10 4.63
N ILE A 87 -5.33 -1.05 5.27
CA ILE A 87 -4.55 -2.20 4.78
C ILE A 87 -5.30 -2.86 3.63
N LEU A 88 -4.59 -3.07 2.52
CA LEU A 88 -5.10 -3.67 1.29
C LEU A 88 -4.65 -5.13 1.10
N HIS A 89 -3.48 -5.46 1.63
CA HIS A 89 -2.90 -6.80 1.58
C HIS A 89 -1.76 -6.89 2.59
N SER A 90 -1.68 -8.00 3.31
CA SER A 90 -0.47 -8.40 4.04
C SER A 90 -0.15 -9.85 3.68
N ASP A 91 1.13 -10.14 3.40
CA ASP A 91 1.59 -11.52 3.17
C ASP A 91 1.77 -12.31 4.48
N GLY A 92 1.53 -11.68 5.63
CA GLY A 92 1.65 -12.28 6.96
C GLY A 92 3.09 -12.57 7.38
N SER A 93 4.07 -12.16 6.57
CA SER A 93 5.50 -12.30 6.86
C SER A 93 6.17 -10.94 6.98
N ALA A 94 6.18 -10.14 5.92
CA ALA A 94 7.00 -8.94 5.86
C ALA A 94 6.36 -7.81 5.04
N THR A 95 5.62 -8.13 3.97
CA THR A 95 5.10 -7.10 3.07
C THR A 95 3.67 -6.76 3.42
N THR A 96 3.42 -5.48 3.67
CA THR A 96 2.06 -4.97 3.85
C THR A 96 1.83 -3.76 2.96
N TYR A 97 0.77 -3.81 2.17
CA TYR A 97 0.28 -2.72 1.32
C TYR A 97 -0.88 -2.03 1.99
N TYR A 98 -0.88 -0.71 1.94
CA TYR A 98 -1.95 0.11 2.50
C TYR A 98 -2.14 1.38 1.69
N VAL A 99 -3.33 1.95 1.79
CA VAL A 99 -3.62 3.29 1.28
C VAL A 99 -3.55 4.29 2.42
N ASP A 100 -2.96 5.45 2.14
CA ASP A 100 -2.97 6.60 3.03
C ASP A 100 -4.38 7.17 3.11
N VAL A 101 -4.85 7.47 4.31
CA VAL A 101 -6.14 8.09 4.59
C VAL A 101 -5.85 9.37 5.36
N ASP A 102 -6.32 10.50 4.84
CA ASP A 102 -6.19 11.76 5.55
C ASP A 102 -7.08 11.73 6.81
N PRO A 103 -6.51 11.86 8.02
CA PRO A 103 -7.26 11.67 9.27
C PRO A 103 -8.29 12.79 9.52
N GLU A 104 -8.12 13.97 8.91
CA GLU A 104 -9.04 15.09 9.08
C GLU A 104 -10.25 14.99 8.15
N SER A 105 -10.02 14.67 6.87
CA SER A 105 -11.04 14.65 5.83
C SER A 105 -11.57 13.26 5.50
N GLY A 106 -10.88 12.20 5.92
CA GLY A 106 -11.15 10.82 5.52
C GLY A 106 -10.83 10.52 4.06
N ALA A 107 -10.13 11.42 3.36
CA ALA A 107 -9.81 11.27 1.96
C ALA A 107 -8.75 10.18 1.74
N TRP A 108 -9.01 9.26 0.82
CA TRP A 108 -8.07 8.21 0.45
C TRP A 108 -7.06 8.75 -0.56
N GLY A 109 -5.78 8.47 -0.31
CA GLY A 109 -4.65 8.96 -1.07
C GLY A 109 -3.88 7.85 -1.77
N ARG A 110 -2.56 7.94 -1.64
CA ARG A 110 -1.59 7.09 -2.35
C ARG A 110 -1.45 5.74 -1.69
N VAL A 111 -0.98 4.75 -2.45
CA VAL A 111 -0.71 3.40 -1.94
C VAL A 111 0.77 3.25 -1.64
N PHE A 112 1.05 2.72 -0.46
CA PHE A 112 2.38 2.44 0.05
C PHE A 112 2.53 0.96 0.35
N SER A 113 3.77 0.50 0.46
CA SER A 113 4.10 -0.78 1.10
C SER A 113 5.25 -0.63 2.07
N PHE A 114 5.22 -1.40 3.16
CA PHE A 114 6.37 -1.63 4.03
C PHE A 114 6.95 -3.02 3.82
N TRP A 115 8.24 -3.16 4.13
CA TRP A 115 8.93 -4.43 4.28
C TRP A 115 9.62 -4.45 5.66
N GLU A 116 10.02 -5.63 6.17
CA GLU A 116 10.78 -5.73 7.43
C GLU A 116 11.99 -4.78 7.43
N GLU A 117 12.28 -4.12 8.56
CA GLU A 117 13.23 -2.99 8.70
C GLU A 117 12.72 -1.69 8.04
N PRO A 118 13.28 -0.49 8.30
CA PRO A 118 12.60 0.74 7.92
C PRO A 118 12.71 1.04 6.41
N TYR A 119 11.99 0.24 5.61
CA TYR A 119 11.81 0.38 4.18
C TYR A 119 10.36 0.70 3.90
N ALA A 120 10.15 1.83 3.25
CA ALA A 120 8.87 2.20 2.70
C ALA A 120 8.98 2.29 1.18
N ARG A 121 7.90 1.95 0.49
CA ARG A 121 7.77 2.16 -0.95
C ARG A 121 6.48 2.89 -1.24
N LEU A 122 6.55 3.86 -2.13
CA LEU A 122 5.38 4.45 -2.77
C LEU A 122 5.07 3.62 -4.02
N VAL A 123 3.94 2.91 -4.05
CA VAL A 123 3.68 1.90 -5.11
C VAL A 123 2.67 2.36 -6.14
N ALA A 124 1.64 3.12 -5.76
CA ALA A 124 0.63 3.60 -6.70
C ALA A 124 0.05 4.96 -6.32
N PRO A 125 -0.45 5.75 -7.30
CA PRO A 125 -1.05 7.05 -7.04
C PRO A 125 -2.37 6.98 -6.28
N ASP A 126 -3.10 5.87 -6.43
CA ASP A 126 -4.36 5.60 -5.78
C ASP A 126 -4.66 4.10 -5.77
N PHE A 127 -5.67 3.71 -4.99
CA PHE A 127 -6.10 2.33 -4.83
C PHE A 127 -6.52 1.66 -6.16
N LEU A 128 -7.30 2.35 -7.00
CA LEU A 128 -7.82 1.75 -8.23
C LEU A 128 -6.71 1.48 -9.25
N THR A 129 -5.72 2.36 -9.33
CA THR A 129 -4.52 2.16 -10.15
C THR A 129 -3.72 0.95 -9.68
N TRP A 130 -3.60 0.76 -8.35
CA TRP A 130 -2.95 -0.42 -7.79
C TRP A 130 -3.71 -1.71 -8.14
N ILE A 131 -5.04 -1.74 -7.97
CA ILE A 131 -5.86 -2.90 -8.35
C ILE A 131 -5.79 -3.18 -9.84
N ASP A 132 -5.89 -2.16 -10.68
CA ASP A 132 -5.81 -2.34 -12.14
C ASP A 132 -4.46 -2.95 -12.57
N ASN A 133 -3.37 -2.58 -11.89
CA ASN A 133 -2.07 -3.20 -12.09
C ASN A 133 -2.09 -4.69 -11.70
N LEU A 134 -2.64 -5.06 -10.54
CA LEU A 134 -2.77 -6.46 -10.13
C LEU A 134 -3.62 -7.27 -11.13
N VAL A 135 -4.77 -6.73 -11.55
CA VAL A 135 -5.65 -7.34 -12.56
C VAL A 135 -4.91 -7.53 -13.89
N THR A 136 -4.08 -6.57 -14.27
CA THR A 136 -3.21 -6.67 -15.46
C THR A 136 -2.21 -7.80 -15.31
N GLY A 137 -1.56 -7.93 -14.15
CA GLY A 137 -0.63 -9.02 -13.86
C GLY A 137 -1.28 -10.40 -13.90
N VAL A 138 -2.46 -10.55 -13.29
CA VAL A 138 -3.23 -11.81 -13.33
C VAL A 138 -3.59 -12.18 -14.78
N ARG A 139 -4.00 -11.20 -15.59
CA ARG A 139 -4.28 -11.43 -17.01
C ARG A 139 -3.02 -11.90 -17.75
N LEU A 140 -1.90 -11.20 -17.59
CA LEU A 140 -0.64 -11.53 -18.26
C LEU A 140 -0.13 -12.92 -17.88
N THR A 141 -0.25 -13.30 -16.61
CA THR A 141 0.20 -14.61 -16.13
C THR A 141 -0.70 -15.74 -16.62
N LEU A 142 -2.02 -15.53 -16.68
CA LEU A 142 -2.97 -16.48 -17.29
C LEU A 142 -2.75 -16.64 -18.79
N GLU A 143 -2.50 -15.56 -19.53
CA GLU A 143 -2.22 -15.60 -20.97
C GLU A 143 -0.91 -16.34 -21.30
N ALA A 144 0.10 -16.20 -20.43
CA ALA A 144 1.38 -16.88 -20.58
C ALA A 144 1.36 -18.33 -20.09
N ALA A 145 0.37 -18.72 -19.28
CA ALA A 145 0.29 -20.03 -18.65
C ALA A 145 0.14 -21.16 -19.67
N GLN A 146 0.91 -22.23 -19.47
CA GLN A 146 0.78 -23.50 -20.18
C GLN A 146 0.00 -24.48 -19.31
N PRO A 147 -0.53 -25.59 -19.87
CA PRO A 147 -1.13 -26.64 -19.05
C PRO A 147 -0.18 -27.11 -17.95
N GLY A 148 -0.63 -27.01 -16.69
CA GLY A 148 0.16 -27.37 -15.50
C GLY A 148 1.03 -26.27 -14.91
N THR A 149 0.97 -25.03 -15.42
CA THR A 149 1.63 -23.88 -14.79
C THR A 149 1.12 -23.66 -13.36
N ASP A 150 2.04 -23.51 -12.40
CA ASP A 150 1.74 -22.98 -11.06
C ASP A 150 1.48 -21.48 -11.19
N LEU A 151 0.20 -21.09 -11.29
CA LEU A 151 -0.18 -19.68 -11.49
C LEU A 151 0.26 -18.79 -10.33
N ARG A 152 0.22 -19.31 -9.10
CA ARG A 152 0.69 -18.57 -7.92
C ARG A 152 2.16 -18.21 -8.08
N ARG A 153 3.01 -19.17 -8.46
CA ARG A 153 4.43 -18.89 -8.71
C ARG A 153 4.62 -17.90 -9.86
N ALA A 154 3.94 -18.10 -10.98
CA ALA A 154 4.06 -17.22 -12.14
C ALA A 154 3.62 -15.79 -11.81
N PHE A 155 2.54 -15.63 -11.04
CA PHE A 155 2.08 -14.33 -10.57
C PHE A 155 3.04 -13.68 -9.58
N SER A 156 3.65 -14.45 -8.66
CA SER A 156 4.69 -13.94 -7.76
C SER A 156 5.91 -13.41 -8.53
N GLU A 157 6.36 -14.16 -9.55
CA GLU A 157 7.47 -13.75 -10.43
C GLU A 157 7.15 -12.45 -11.18
N TRP A 158 5.91 -12.30 -11.67
CA TRP A 158 5.45 -11.04 -12.26
C TRP A 158 5.38 -9.91 -11.22
N LEU A 159 4.70 -10.15 -10.09
CA LEU A 159 4.40 -9.15 -9.07
C LEU A 159 5.67 -8.49 -8.52
N TYR A 160 6.74 -9.25 -8.33
CA TYR A 160 7.97 -8.75 -7.72
C TYR A 160 9.11 -8.50 -8.72
N GLY A 161 9.03 -9.04 -9.94
CA GLY A 161 10.13 -9.03 -10.90
C GLY A 161 9.85 -8.38 -12.25
N ALA A 162 8.58 -8.19 -12.64
CA ALA A 162 8.26 -7.63 -13.95
C ALA A 162 8.34 -6.11 -13.98
N ASP A 163 8.80 -5.56 -15.10
CA ASP A 163 8.99 -4.11 -15.25
C ASP A 163 7.70 -3.29 -15.24
N ASP A 164 6.57 -3.92 -15.52
CA ASP A 164 5.25 -3.32 -15.51
C ASP A 164 4.50 -3.51 -14.19
N SER A 165 5.08 -4.21 -13.22
CA SER A 165 4.50 -4.33 -11.88
C SER A 165 4.79 -3.10 -11.04
N LEU A 166 3.77 -2.60 -10.35
CA LEU A 166 3.90 -1.54 -9.33
C LEU A 166 4.41 -2.07 -7.98
N SER A 167 4.48 -3.39 -7.82
CA SER A 167 5.00 -4.06 -6.62
C SER A 167 6.45 -4.53 -6.76
N ARG A 168 7.06 -4.34 -7.94
CA ARG A 168 8.47 -4.67 -8.18
C ARG A 168 9.40 -3.88 -7.28
N HIS A 169 10.64 -4.33 -7.15
CA HIS A 169 11.68 -3.50 -6.53
C HIS A 169 11.84 -2.19 -7.32
N PRO A 170 11.68 -1.01 -6.68
CA PRO A 170 11.82 0.26 -7.36
C PRO A 170 13.23 0.47 -7.92
N LEU A 171 13.33 1.14 -9.06
CA LEU A 171 14.59 1.71 -9.55
C LEU A 171 14.75 3.17 -9.11
N ASP A 172 13.62 3.86 -8.95
CA ASP A 172 13.56 5.23 -8.44
C ASP A 172 13.66 5.24 -6.92
N VAL A 173 14.40 6.21 -6.40
CA VAL A 173 14.69 6.34 -4.97
C VAL A 173 14.51 7.81 -4.56
N VAL A 174 13.81 8.04 -3.46
CA VAL A 174 13.78 9.34 -2.78
C VAL A 174 14.54 9.20 -1.47
N GLU A 175 15.70 9.84 -1.40
CA GLU A 175 16.56 9.82 -0.22
C GLU A 175 15.94 10.66 0.92
N PRO A 176 15.72 10.08 2.11
CA PRO A 176 15.23 10.83 3.26
C PRO A 176 16.24 11.89 3.72
N LEU A 177 15.72 13.06 4.10
CA LEU A 177 16.51 14.17 4.62
C LEU A 177 16.35 14.27 6.14
N PRO A 178 17.42 14.55 6.91
CA PRO A 178 17.29 14.89 8.33
C PRO A 178 16.33 16.08 8.50
N VAL A 179 15.44 16.01 9.48
CA VAL A 179 14.43 17.06 9.71
C VAL A 179 15.07 18.43 9.95
N ALA A 180 16.21 18.49 10.66
CA ALA A 180 16.96 19.73 10.85
C ALA A 180 17.35 20.41 9.52
N THR A 181 17.76 19.63 8.53
CA THR A 181 18.05 20.12 7.17
C THR A 181 16.77 20.58 6.49
N ALA A 182 15.71 19.77 6.54
CA ALA A 182 14.42 20.06 5.91
C ALA A 182 13.78 21.37 6.43
N ARG A 183 13.90 21.67 7.73
CA ARG A 183 13.40 22.93 8.34
C ARG A 183 14.04 24.18 7.76
N THR A 184 15.28 24.08 7.29
CA THR A 184 16.03 25.21 6.69
C THR A 184 15.94 25.23 5.16
N SER A 185 15.13 24.34 4.58
CA SER A 185 14.88 24.30 3.14
C SER A 185 14.27 25.61 2.64
N GLY A 186 14.60 25.98 1.40
CA GLY A 186 13.91 27.06 0.69
C GLY A 186 12.50 26.68 0.23
N ASP A 187 12.11 25.40 0.34
CA ASP A 187 10.75 24.96 0.08
C ASP A 187 9.86 25.15 1.31
N PRO A 188 8.85 26.04 1.24
CA PRO A 188 8.02 26.36 2.40
C PRO A 188 7.19 25.19 2.90
N ARG A 189 6.74 24.28 2.03
CA ARG A 189 5.94 23.11 2.45
C ARG A 189 6.80 22.07 3.15
N LEU A 190 8.01 21.85 2.65
CA LEU A 190 8.96 20.94 3.31
C LEU A 190 9.35 21.48 4.69
N ALA A 191 9.62 22.79 4.80
CA ALA A 191 9.95 23.42 6.06
C ALA A 191 8.79 23.40 7.07
N GLU A 192 7.55 23.60 6.60
CA GLU A 192 6.33 23.52 7.40
C GLU A 192 6.16 22.12 8.02
N VAL A 193 6.21 21.06 7.20
CA VAL A 193 6.12 19.67 7.68
C VAL A 193 7.23 19.36 8.67
N ALA A 194 8.47 19.74 8.34
CA ALA A 194 9.63 19.51 9.20
C ALA A 194 9.56 20.25 10.54
N ALA A 195 8.83 21.37 10.63
CA ALA A 195 8.68 22.12 11.88
C ALA A 195 7.88 21.36 12.95
N GLY A 196 6.99 20.45 12.54
CA GLY A 196 6.17 19.63 13.45
C GLY A 196 6.80 18.30 13.87
N LEU A 197 7.95 17.93 13.30
CA LEU A 197 8.62 16.65 13.53
C LEU A 197 9.74 16.75 14.58
N PRO A 198 10.12 15.67 15.27
CA PRO A 198 11.25 15.67 16.20
C PRO A 198 12.60 15.81 15.48
N ASP A 199 13.64 16.19 16.21
CA ASP A 199 14.96 16.53 15.64
C ASP A 199 15.70 15.34 15.03
N ASP A 200 15.44 14.13 15.54
CA ASP A 200 16.00 12.86 15.11
C ASP A 200 15.19 12.17 14.01
N ALA A 201 14.09 12.77 13.56
CA ALA A 201 13.32 12.27 12.44
C ALA A 201 13.97 12.54 11.08
N PHE A 202 13.53 11.76 10.10
CA PHE A 202 13.87 11.88 8.70
C PHE A 202 12.61 12.11 7.88
N LEU A 203 12.72 12.91 6.81
CA LEU A 203 11.61 13.33 5.97
C LEU A 203 11.92 13.10 4.50
N ALA A 204 11.05 12.38 3.80
CA ALA A 204 11.11 12.17 2.36
C ALA A 204 10.04 13.02 1.65
N ASP A 205 10.44 13.71 0.59
CA ASP A 205 9.56 14.50 -0.28
C ASP A 205 9.13 13.67 -1.50
N LEU A 206 7.85 13.30 -1.53
CA LEU A 206 7.28 12.41 -2.52
C LEU A 206 6.41 13.14 -3.54
N ARG A 207 6.35 14.48 -3.51
CA ARG A 207 5.45 15.26 -4.37
C ARG A 207 5.70 15.02 -5.86
N THR A 208 6.95 14.74 -6.24
CA THR A 208 7.37 14.48 -7.63
C THR A 208 7.89 13.06 -7.86
N ALA A 209 7.67 12.14 -6.92
CA ALA A 209 8.14 10.77 -7.04
C ALA A 209 7.42 10.01 -8.17
N ALA A 210 8.16 9.13 -8.85
CA ALA A 210 7.60 8.19 -9.82
C ALA A 210 7.02 6.95 -9.10
N TYR A 211 6.39 6.05 -9.83
CA TYR A 211 5.83 4.82 -9.28
C TYR A 211 6.43 3.57 -9.96
N PRO A 212 6.82 2.54 -9.20
CA PRO A 212 7.04 2.58 -7.75
C PRO A 212 8.35 3.31 -7.40
N THR A 213 8.43 3.89 -6.20
CA THR A 213 9.63 4.57 -5.66
C THR A 213 9.98 4.02 -4.28
N GLU A 214 11.27 3.78 -4.04
CA GLU A 214 11.81 3.40 -2.73
C GLU A 214 12.08 4.63 -1.86
N VAL A 215 11.80 4.50 -0.56
CA VAL A 215 12.19 5.46 0.48
C VAL A 215 13.02 4.71 1.54
N PRO A 216 14.36 4.70 1.41
CA PRO A 216 15.23 3.79 2.14
C PRO A 216 15.62 4.36 3.51
N PHE A 217 14.66 4.46 4.45
CA PHE A 217 14.96 4.96 5.80
C PHE A 217 16.02 4.10 6.53
N ALA A 218 16.13 2.81 6.22
CA ALA A 218 17.19 1.93 6.72
C ALA A 218 18.62 2.39 6.42
N ARG A 219 18.82 3.29 5.45
CA ARG A 219 20.15 3.89 5.17
C ARG A 219 20.51 5.02 6.12
N VAL A 220 19.53 5.62 6.79
CA VAL A 220 19.70 6.83 7.60
C VAL A 220 19.30 6.64 9.07
N VAL A 221 18.41 5.69 9.34
CA VAL A 221 18.03 5.26 10.69
C VAL A 221 19.08 4.27 11.22
N PRO A 222 19.55 4.41 12.48
CA PRO A 222 20.49 3.46 13.05
C PRO A 222 19.96 2.03 13.08
N ILE A 223 20.85 1.06 12.87
CA ILE A 223 20.50 -0.36 12.86
C ILE A 223 19.92 -0.78 14.21
N GLY A 224 18.79 -1.47 14.19
CA GLY A 224 18.12 -2.00 15.37
C GLY A 224 17.11 -1.04 16.01
N GLU A 225 17.00 0.19 15.52
CA GLU A 225 16.01 1.15 15.99
C GLU A 225 14.63 0.88 15.39
N VAL A 226 13.60 1.11 16.19
CA VAL A 226 12.20 1.05 15.76
C VAL A 226 11.75 2.46 15.39
N VAL A 227 11.08 2.59 14.24
CA VAL A 227 10.54 3.87 13.78
C VAL A 227 9.03 3.85 13.71
N THR A 228 8.44 5.02 13.88
CA THR A 228 7.08 5.31 13.46
C THR A 228 7.06 6.17 12.20
N TYR A 229 6.12 5.89 11.31
CA TYR A 229 5.89 6.66 10.10
C TYR A 229 4.68 7.56 10.22
N THR A 230 4.87 8.80 9.78
CA THR A 230 3.80 9.79 9.66
C THR A 230 3.74 10.31 8.22
N ARG A 231 2.54 10.43 7.68
CA ARG A 231 2.30 10.96 6.33
C ARG A 231 1.78 12.38 6.44
N PHE A 232 2.14 13.21 5.46
CA PHE A 232 1.64 14.58 5.37
C PHE A 232 1.17 14.89 3.96
N HIS A 233 0.13 15.71 3.88
CA HIS A 233 -0.41 16.23 2.63
C HIS A 233 -0.73 15.12 1.60
N ASN A 234 -1.58 14.16 1.99
CA ASN A 234 -2.03 13.03 1.16
C ASN A 234 -0.87 12.19 0.60
N GLY A 235 0.05 11.78 1.48
CA GLY A 235 1.26 11.05 1.10
C GLY A 235 2.24 11.85 0.22
N GLY A 236 2.15 13.17 0.21
CA GLY A 236 3.11 14.06 -0.44
C GLY A 236 4.46 14.09 0.29
N PHE A 237 4.46 13.82 1.60
CA PHE A 237 5.66 13.59 2.38
C PHE A 237 5.48 12.38 3.29
N LEU A 238 6.58 11.70 3.55
CA LEU A 238 6.67 10.58 4.48
C LEU A 238 7.78 10.85 5.47
N ALA A 239 7.47 10.84 6.76
CA ALA A 239 8.43 10.99 7.84
C ALA A 239 8.63 9.65 8.55
N ALA A 240 9.84 9.41 9.02
CA ALA A 240 10.17 8.36 9.98
C ALA A 240 10.75 9.01 11.23
N ALA A 241 10.18 8.74 12.40
CA ALA A 241 10.66 9.20 13.69
C ALA A 241 11.04 7.99 14.55
N LEU A 242 12.06 8.12 15.40
CA LEU A 242 12.44 7.07 16.33
C LEU A 242 11.34 6.90 17.39
N VAL A 243 11.02 5.66 17.74
CA VAL A 243 10.18 5.38 18.91
C VAL A 243 11.03 5.64 20.16
N PRO A 244 10.61 6.51 21.09
CA PRO A 244 11.38 6.74 22.31
C PRO A 244 11.53 5.43 23.10
N ASP A 245 12.73 5.18 23.64
CA ASP A 245 12.96 4.09 24.59
C ASP A 245 11.89 4.15 25.72
N LEU A 246 11.09 3.09 25.85
CA LEU A 246 10.06 2.93 26.89
C LEU A 246 10.65 2.58 28.26
#